data_AF-A0A7C5AAG5-F1
#
_entry.id   AF-A0A7C5AAG5-F1
#
_cell.length_a   1.000
_cell.length_b   1.000
_cell.length_c   1.000
_cell.angle_alpha   90.00
_cell.angle_beta   90.00
_cell.angle_gamma   90.00
#
_symmetry.space_group_name_H-M   'P 1'
#
loop_
_entity.id
_entity.type
_entity.pdbx_description
1 polymer ?
#
loop_
_entity_poly.entity_id
_entity_poly.type
_entity_poly.pdbx_seq_one_letter_code
_entity_poly.pdbx_strand_id
1 'polypeptide(L)'
;MWIDIVLMGLVIILLAMMLWGRGGVLKQRRLEKEIEELRSKLMECSRTQPTVQPQRMGSELYEFVKDLETLRSAIAGAKICQRIILKKYKVRPGAEALDKILARARLPEAVKQRLADEFLVGEAGREIMKLLNRGEPIERISAEVGMPLIVTKSQITRLQMLGYLDGRLKPTERGLRAIAT
;
A
#
# COMPACT_ATOMS: atom_id res chain seq x y z
N MET A 1 69.91 15.34 -2.94
CA MET A 1 69.68 14.39 -1.82
C MET A 1 68.95 15.04 -0.64
N TRP A 2 69.50 16.07 0.04
CA TRP A 2 68.76 16.72 1.15
C TRP A 2 67.47 17.40 0.70
N ILE A 3 67.48 18.03 -0.47
CA ILE A 3 66.32 18.71 -1.06
C ILE A 3 65.20 17.70 -1.39
N ASP A 4 65.56 16.51 -1.87
CA ASP A 4 64.60 15.44 -2.21
C ASP A 4 63.91 14.89 -0.95
N ILE A 5 64.66 14.77 0.16
CA ILE A 5 64.12 14.29 1.44
C ILE A 5 63.12 15.31 2.01
N VAL A 6 63.44 16.62 1.94
CA VAL A 6 62.54 17.68 2.40
C VAL A 6 61.27 17.74 1.54
N LEU A 7 61.41 17.60 0.22
CA LEU A 7 60.27 17.58 -0.70
C LEU A 7 59.35 16.39 -0.44
N MET A 8 59.91 15.20 -0.22
CA MET A 8 59.13 13.99 0.05
C MET A 8 58.42 14.07 1.41
N GLY A 9 59.06 14.66 2.42
CA GLY A 9 58.42 14.96 3.71
C GLY A 9 57.22 15.91 3.56
N LEU A 10 57.37 16.96 2.75
CA LEU A 10 56.29 17.93 2.51
C LEU A 10 55.06 17.30 1.84
N VAL A 11 55.27 16.39 0.88
CA VAL A 11 54.19 15.67 0.21
C VAL A 11 53.44 14.74 1.17
N ILE A 12 54.15 14.05 2.06
CA ILE A 12 53.53 13.18 3.09
C ILE A 12 52.69 14.01 4.07
N ILE A 13 53.18 15.19 4.48
CA ILE A 13 52.45 16.09 5.38
C ILE A 13 51.18 16.63 4.71
N LEU A 14 51.25 17.00 3.43
CA LEU A 14 50.08 17.43 2.65
C LEU A 14 49.03 16.33 2.48
N LEU A 15 49.46 15.09 2.23
CA LEU A 15 48.58 13.93 2.17
C LEU A 15 47.91 13.65 3.52
N ALA A 16 48.67 13.72 4.62
CA ALA A 16 48.14 13.56 5.97
C ALA A 16 47.11 14.64 6.30
N MET A 17 47.36 15.91 5.93
CA MET A 17 46.41 17.00 6.12
C MET A 17 45.14 16.81 5.27
N MET A 18 45.24 16.34 4.02
CA MET A 18 44.06 16.05 3.20
C MET A 18 43.22 14.89 3.75
N LEU A 19 43.86 13.86 4.32
CA LEU A 19 43.16 12.74 4.96
C LEU A 19 42.47 13.15 6.27
N TRP A 20 43.07 14.06 7.04
CA TRP A 20 42.49 14.54 8.30
C TRP A 20 41.47 15.67 8.13
N GLY A 21 41.60 16.51 7.10
CA GLY A 21 40.76 17.69 6.87
C GLY A 21 39.34 17.41 6.36
N ARG A 22 39.02 16.16 6.01
CA ARG A 22 37.68 15.76 5.57
C ARG A 22 36.86 15.31 6.77
N GLY A 23 36.14 16.26 7.38
CA GLY A 23 35.26 16.10 8.56
C GLY A 23 34.07 15.13 8.40
N GLY A 24 34.30 13.90 7.95
CA GLY A 24 33.30 12.83 7.83
C GLY A 24 33.26 11.88 9.03
N VAL A 25 34.39 11.65 9.70
CA VAL A 25 34.49 10.61 10.75
C VAL A 25 33.72 10.99 12.04
N LEU A 26 33.64 12.28 12.36
CA LEU A 26 32.88 12.77 13.53
C LEU A 26 31.36 12.71 13.33
N LYS A 27 30.87 12.86 12.09
CA LYS A 27 29.44 12.66 11.77
C LYS A 27 29.06 11.17 11.77
N GLN A 28 29.97 10.31 11.32
CA GLN A 28 29.74 8.87 11.24
C GLN A 28 29.51 8.24 12.63
N ARG A 29 30.29 8.67 13.65
CA ARG A 29 30.09 8.21 15.04
C ARG A 29 28.82 8.74 15.71
N ARG A 30 28.31 9.91 15.30
CA ARG A 30 27.00 10.41 15.80
C ARG A 30 25.85 9.65 15.16
N LEU A 31 25.94 9.35 13.87
CA LEU A 31 24.94 8.54 13.15
C LEU A 31 24.91 7.09 13.66
N GLU A 32 26.05 6.49 13.99
CA GLU A 32 26.08 5.16 14.62
C GLU A 32 25.40 5.16 16.00
N LYS A 33 25.64 6.20 16.82
CA LYS A 33 24.96 6.34 18.12
C LYS A 33 23.45 6.53 17.98
N GLU A 34 22.99 7.30 16.98
CA GLU A 34 21.55 7.47 16.72
C GLU A 34 20.91 6.17 16.22
N ILE A 35 21.61 5.39 15.39
CA ILE A 35 21.15 4.05 14.95
C ILE A 35 21.06 3.08 16.13
N GLU A 36 22.02 3.13 17.04
CA GLU A 36 22.05 2.26 18.21
C GLU A 36 20.98 2.66 19.24
N GLU A 37 20.74 3.96 19.43
CA GLU A 37 19.65 4.46 20.26
C GLU A 37 18.27 4.12 19.69
N LEU A 38 18.08 4.25 18.36
CA LEU A 38 16.86 3.82 17.67
C LEU A 38 16.66 2.30 17.73
N ARG A 39 17.73 1.50 17.63
CA ARG A 39 17.68 0.05 17.86
C ARG A 39 17.31 -0.30 19.30
N SER A 40 17.83 0.43 20.28
CA SER A 40 17.50 0.22 21.69
C SER A 40 16.02 0.53 21.97
N LYS A 41 15.49 1.64 21.43
CA LYS A 41 14.08 2.02 21.54
C LYS A 41 13.15 1.03 20.83
N LEU A 42 13.58 0.48 19.70
CA LEU A 42 12.87 -0.62 19.03
C LEU A 42 12.84 -1.90 19.88
N MET A 43 13.96 -2.28 20.50
CA MET A 43 14.00 -3.43 21.41
C MET A 43 13.16 -3.22 22.67
N GLU A 44 13.12 -2.00 23.20
CA GLU A 44 12.35 -1.67 24.41
C GLU A 44 10.84 -1.66 24.14
N CYS A 45 10.41 -1.09 23.00
CA CYS A 45 9.03 -1.24 22.52
C CYS A 45 8.68 -2.71 22.25
N SER A 46 9.64 -3.52 21.77
CA SER A 46 9.42 -4.93 21.47
C SER A 46 9.36 -5.84 22.70
N ARG A 47 9.81 -5.38 23.89
CA ARG A 47 9.72 -6.14 25.15
C ARG A 47 8.40 -5.94 25.90
N THR A 48 7.63 -4.91 25.55
CA THR A 48 6.40 -4.53 26.29
C THR A 48 5.13 -5.06 25.65
N GLN A 49 5.22 -5.70 24.47
CA GLN A 49 4.09 -6.39 23.86
C GLN A 49 4.10 -7.88 24.19
N PRO A 50 2.99 -8.46 24.68
CA PRO A 50 2.88 -9.89 24.83
C PRO A 50 3.01 -10.55 23.45
N THR A 51 3.82 -11.59 23.41
CA THR A 51 4.00 -12.60 22.36
C THR A 51 2.77 -12.79 21.47
N VAL A 52 2.68 -12.05 20.36
CA VAL A 52 1.89 -12.41 19.18
C VAL A 52 2.84 -12.38 17.99
N GLN A 53 3.08 -13.55 17.40
CA GLN A 53 4.04 -13.80 16.32
C GLN A 53 3.96 -12.75 15.18
N PRO A 54 4.86 -11.74 15.14
CA PRO A 54 4.71 -10.62 14.19
C PRO A 54 5.01 -11.02 12.75
N GLN A 55 5.86 -12.02 12.55
CA GLN A 55 6.31 -12.43 11.21
C GLN A 55 5.23 -13.12 10.38
N ARG A 56 4.29 -13.86 11.00
CA ARG A 56 3.22 -14.55 10.25
C ARG A 56 2.12 -13.60 9.81
N MET A 57 1.74 -12.66 10.68
CA MET A 57 0.67 -11.71 10.39
C MET A 57 1.03 -10.76 9.24
N GLY A 58 2.29 -10.35 9.15
CA GLY A 58 2.79 -9.55 8.02
C GLY A 58 2.73 -10.28 6.67
N SER A 59 3.05 -11.58 6.66
CA SER A 59 2.96 -12.40 5.44
C SER A 59 1.51 -12.61 5.00
N GLU A 60 0.60 -12.88 5.92
CA GLU A 60 -0.82 -13.08 5.61
C GLU A 60 -1.50 -11.80 5.13
N LEU A 61 -1.17 -10.65 5.74
CA LEU A 61 -1.64 -9.33 5.30
C LEU A 61 -1.11 -9.00 3.90
N TYR A 62 0.18 -9.22 3.66
CA TYR A 62 0.78 -8.98 2.35
C TYR A 62 0.15 -9.84 1.26
N GLU A 63 -0.06 -11.14 1.52
CA GLU A 63 -0.76 -12.02 0.57
C GLU A 63 -2.18 -11.54 0.29
N PHE A 64 -2.92 -11.15 1.33
CA PHE A 64 -4.28 -10.63 1.18
C PHE A 64 -4.34 -9.34 0.35
N VAL A 65 -3.47 -8.37 0.64
CA VAL A 65 -3.38 -7.11 -0.12
C VAL A 65 -2.99 -7.40 -1.58
N LYS A 66 -2.03 -8.30 -1.80
CA LYS A 66 -1.63 -8.73 -3.14
C LYS A 66 -2.79 -9.37 -3.90
N ASP A 67 -3.61 -10.17 -3.23
CA ASP A 67 -4.80 -10.78 -3.84
C ASP A 67 -5.86 -9.73 -4.21
N LEU A 68 -6.08 -8.72 -3.36
CA LEU A 68 -6.96 -7.58 -3.66
C LEU A 68 -6.45 -6.75 -4.84
N GLU A 69 -5.15 -6.46 -4.88
CA GLU A 69 -4.53 -5.74 -6.00
C GLU A 69 -4.62 -6.53 -7.31
N THR A 70 -4.39 -7.84 -7.24
CA THR A 70 -4.53 -8.75 -8.38
C THR A 70 -5.98 -8.75 -8.87
N LEU A 71 -6.96 -8.79 -7.95
CA LEU A 71 -8.37 -8.69 -8.31
C LEU A 71 -8.69 -7.34 -8.98
N ARG A 72 -8.26 -6.23 -8.38
CA ARG A 72 -8.43 -4.87 -8.94
C ARG A 72 -7.89 -4.78 -10.37
N SER A 73 -6.69 -5.29 -10.60
CA SER A 73 -6.04 -5.30 -11.91
C SER A 73 -6.74 -6.23 -12.91
N ALA A 74 -7.21 -7.39 -12.46
CA ALA A 74 -7.97 -8.33 -13.28
C ALA A 74 -9.29 -7.72 -13.78
N ILE A 75 -9.99 -6.99 -12.90
CA ILE A 75 -11.23 -6.28 -13.22
C ILE A 75 -10.97 -5.11 -14.17
N ALA A 76 -9.83 -4.43 -14.06
CA ALA A 76 -9.40 -3.43 -15.03
C ALA A 76 -9.00 -4.02 -16.41
N GLY A 77 -9.07 -5.34 -16.59
CA GLY A 77 -8.83 -6.02 -17.87
C GLY A 77 -7.45 -6.68 -18.02
N ALA A 78 -6.62 -6.70 -16.98
CA ALA A 78 -5.29 -7.31 -17.06
C ALA A 78 -5.38 -8.85 -17.20
N LYS A 79 -5.23 -9.38 -18.43
CA LYS A 79 -5.35 -10.81 -18.76
C LYS A 79 -4.50 -11.73 -17.88
N ILE A 80 -3.31 -11.28 -17.48
CA ILE A 80 -2.41 -12.04 -16.60
C ILE A 80 -3.06 -12.20 -15.22
N CYS A 81 -3.56 -11.10 -14.64
CA CYS A 81 -4.22 -11.11 -13.34
C CYS A 81 -5.52 -11.92 -13.38
N GLN A 82 -6.28 -11.86 -14.48
CA GLN A 82 -7.48 -12.69 -14.66
C GLN A 82 -7.14 -14.19 -14.60
N ARG A 83 -6.07 -14.62 -15.27
CA ARG A 83 -5.59 -16.01 -15.22
C ARG A 83 -5.12 -16.39 -13.81
N ILE A 84 -4.47 -15.48 -13.09
CA ILE A 84 -4.02 -15.74 -11.70
C ILE A 84 -5.23 -15.96 -10.78
N ILE A 85 -6.24 -15.07 -10.83
CA ILE A 85 -7.47 -15.21 -10.04
C ILE A 85 -8.20 -16.50 -10.40
N LEU A 86 -8.37 -16.78 -11.70
CA LEU A 86 -9.03 -18.00 -12.16
C LEU A 86 -8.27 -19.26 -11.71
N LYS A 87 -6.93 -19.26 -11.76
CA LYS A 87 -6.13 -20.40 -11.33
C LYS A 87 -6.21 -20.62 -9.82
N LYS A 88 -6.12 -19.54 -9.02
CA LYS A 88 -6.04 -19.57 -7.55
C LYS A 88 -7.40 -19.78 -6.87
N TYR A 89 -8.46 -19.18 -7.39
CA TYR A 89 -9.81 -19.19 -6.79
C TYR A 89 -10.87 -19.94 -7.60
N LYS A 90 -10.51 -20.43 -8.81
CA LYS A 90 -11.39 -21.19 -9.72
C LYS A 90 -12.65 -20.43 -10.14
N VAL A 91 -12.62 -19.11 -10.07
CA VAL A 91 -13.74 -18.21 -10.42
C VAL A 91 -13.28 -17.07 -11.29
N ARG A 92 -14.21 -16.46 -12.01
CA ARG A 92 -13.94 -15.24 -12.76
C ARG A 92 -13.77 -14.05 -11.81
N PRO A 93 -12.96 -13.04 -12.19
CA PRO A 93 -12.84 -11.81 -11.42
C PRO A 93 -14.20 -11.12 -11.26
N GLY A 94 -14.57 -10.76 -10.03
CA GLY A 94 -15.84 -10.13 -9.69
C GLY A 94 -16.18 -10.32 -8.21
N ALA A 95 -17.45 -10.14 -7.86
CA ALA A 95 -17.96 -10.26 -6.50
C ALA A 95 -17.63 -11.62 -5.85
N GLU A 96 -17.85 -12.73 -6.56
CA GLU A 96 -17.57 -14.08 -6.03
C GLU A 96 -16.07 -14.29 -5.75
N ALA A 97 -15.18 -13.71 -6.58
CA ALA A 97 -13.74 -13.78 -6.34
C ALA A 97 -13.35 -12.99 -5.09
N LEU A 98 -13.96 -11.82 -4.86
CA LEU A 98 -13.76 -11.05 -3.64
C LEU A 98 -14.19 -11.85 -2.41
N ASP A 99 -15.35 -12.50 -2.46
CA ASP A 99 -15.85 -13.34 -1.36
C ASP A 99 -14.88 -14.49 -1.02
N LYS A 100 -14.31 -15.14 -2.04
CA LYS A 100 -13.30 -16.19 -1.82
C LYS A 100 -11.99 -15.64 -1.27
N ILE A 101 -11.58 -14.44 -1.65
CA ILE A 101 -10.39 -13.77 -1.11
C ILE A 101 -10.60 -13.44 0.38
N LEU A 102 -11.76 -12.87 0.74
CA LEU A 102 -12.13 -12.54 2.11
C LEU A 102 -12.27 -13.80 2.99
N ALA A 103 -12.87 -14.87 2.48
CA ALA A 103 -13.03 -16.12 3.21
C ALA A 103 -11.69 -16.83 3.47
N ARG A 104 -10.73 -16.72 2.55
CA ARG A 104 -9.42 -17.39 2.66
C ARG A 104 -8.44 -16.65 3.57
N ALA A 105 -8.59 -15.34 3.72
CA ALA A 105 -7.69 -14.55 4.55
C ALA A 105 -7.89 -14.85 6.04
N ARG A 106 -6.79 -15.17 6.72
CA ARG A 106 -6.74 -15.47 8.17
C ARG A 106 -6.58 -14.20 9.02
N LEU A 107 -7.24 -13.13 8.60
CA LEU A 107 -7.25 -11.85 9.31
C LEU A 107 -8.60 -11.66 10.02
N PRO A 108 -8.67 -10.83 11.07
CA PRO A 108 -9.94 -10.48 11.70
C PRO A 108 -10.94 -9.93 10.68
N GLU A 109 -12.22 -10.30 10.78
CA GLU A 109 -13.24 -9.95 9.78
C GLU A 109 -13.34 -8.44 9.55
N ALA A 110 -13.34 -7.66 10.62
CA ALA A 110 -13.35 -6.20 10.54
C ALA A 110 -12.16 -5.63 9.76
N VAL A 111 -10.98 -6.22 9.90
CA VAL A 111 -9.76 -5.79 9.19
C VAL A 111 -9.85 -6.15 7.71
N LYS A 112 -10.34 -7.35 7.38
CA LYS A 112 -10.51 -7.79 5.99
C LYS A 112 -11.48 -6.89 5.22
N GLN A 113 -12.64 -6.62 5.82
CA GLN A 113 -13.67 -5.78 5.21
C GLN A 113 -13.15 -4.37 5.00
N ARG A 114 -12.58 -3.75 6.05
CA ARG A 114 -12.04 -2.38 5.97
C ARG A 114 -10.94 -2.26 4.92
N LEU A 115 -10.02 -3.21 4.83
CA LEU A 115 -8.96 -3.20 3.82
C LEU A 115 -9.51 -3.42 2.42
N ALA A 116 -10.49 -4.31 2.24
CA ALA A 116 -11.11 -4.53 0.94
C ALA A 116 -11.86 -3.27 0.47
N ASP A 117 -12.62 -2.62 1.35
CA ASP A 117 -13.31 -1.37 1.06
C ASP A 117 -12.30 -0.27 0.69
N GLU A 118 -11.23 -0.11 1.47
CA GLU A 118 -10.20 0.90 1.21
C GLU A 118 -9.49 0.68 -0.15
N PHE A 119 -9.11 -0.56 -0.45
CA PHE A 119 -8.35 -0.87 -1.67
C PHE A 119 -9.20 -0.89 -2.94
N LEU A 120 -10.45 -1.35 -2.84
CA LEU A 120 -11.31 -1.59 -4.00
C LEU A 120 -12.26 -0.44 -4.28
N VAL A 121 -12.68 0.28 -3.25
CA VAL A 121 -13.61 1.42 -3.35
C VAL A 121 -12.85 2.73 -3.19
N GLY A 122 -12.08 2.86 -2.09
CA GLY A 122 -11.40 4.08 -1.72
C GLY A 122 -12.36 5.27 -1.49
N GLU A 123 -11.80 6.47 -1.32
CA GLU A 123 -12.59 7.69 -1.10
C GLU A 123 -13.48 8.04 -2.29
N ALA A 124 -12.91 8.04 -3.51
CA ALA A 124 -13.66 8.38 -4.72
C ALA A 124 -14.83 7.42 -4.98
N GLY A 125 -14.65 6.12 -4.76
CA GLY A 125 -15.73 5.14 -4.91
C GLY A 125 -16.84 5.34 -3.88
N ARG A 126 -16.49 5.68 -2.63
CA ARG A 126 -17.47 6.01 -1.58
C ARG A 126 -18.30 7.21 -1.95
N GLU A 127 -17.65 8.27 -2.44
CA GLU A 127 -18.35 9.50 -2.82
C GLU A 127 -19.26 9.28 -4.04
N ILE A 128 -18.81 8.54 -5.05
CA ILE A 128 -19.66 8.10 -6.17
C ILE A 128 -20.90 7.38 -5.63
N MET A 129 -20.74 6.41 -4.73
CA MET A 129 -21.87 5.63 -4.22
C MET A 129 -22.83 6.48 -3.38
N LYS A 130 -22.34 7.43 -2.58
CA LYS A 130 -23.19 8.38 -1.84
C LYS A 130 -24.03 9.22 -2.78
N LEU A 131 -23.43 9.77 -3.83
CA LEU A 131 -24.13 10.63 -4.80
C LEU A 131 -25.12 9.82 -5.66
N LEU A 132 -24.76 8.60 -6.08
CA LEU A 132 -25.69 7.69 -6.72
C LEU A 132 -26.88 7.34 -5.82
N ASN A 133 -26.65 7.14 -4.52
CA ASN A 133 -27.72 6.87 -3.56
C ASN A 133 -28.69 8.05 -3.40
N ARG A 134 -28.22 9.28 -3.61
CA ARG A 134 -29.05 10.49 -3.65
C ARG A 134 -29.81 10.66 -4.98
N GLY A 135 -29.54 9.82 -5.98
CA GLY A 135 -30.16 9.89 -7.29
C GLY A 135 -29.53 10.91 -8.25
N GLU A 136 -28.30 11.36 -7.97
CA GLU A 136 -27.60 12.32 -8.83
C GLU A 136 -27.20 11.69 -10.18
N PRO A 137 -27.28 12.44 -11.29
CA PRO A 137 -26.85 11.95 -12.60
C PRO A 137 -25.32 11.82 -12.67
N ILE A 138 -24.83 10.85 -13.46
CA ILE A 138 -23.40 10.49 -13.53
C ILE A 138 -22.52 11.69 -13.92
N GLU A 139 -23.03 12.60 -14.76
CA GLU A 139 -22.34 13.81 -15.19
C GLU A 139 -22.06 14.74 -14.01
N ARG A 140 -23.04 14.90 -13.10
CA ARG A 140 -22.89 15.72 -11.89
C ARG A 140 -21.96 15.07 -10.87
N ILE A 141 -22.06 13.75 -10.72
CA ILE A 141 -21.13 12.97 -9.89
C ILE A 141 -19.69 13.16 -10.37
N SER A 142 -19.49 13.10 -11.69
CA SER A 142 -18.16 13.28 -12.29
C SER A 142 -17.56 14.65 -11.95
N ALA A 143 -18.37 15.70 -12.04
CA ALA A 143 -17.96 17.06 -11.71
C ALA A 143 -17.67 17.21 -10.21
N GLU A 144 -18.52 16.65 -9.34
CA GLU A 144 -18.39 16.77 -7.89
C GLU A 144 -17.19 16.02 -7.33
N VAL A 145 -16.91 14.81 -7.84
CA VAL A 145 -15.73 14.02 -7.45
C VAL A 145 -14.46 14.52 -8.17
N GLY A 146 -14.58 15.43 -9.14
CA GLY A 146 -13.43 16.00 -9.87
C GLY A 146 -12.74 15.00 -10.81
N MET A 147 -13.48 14.03 -11.35
CA MET A 147 -12.95 13.02 -12.27
C MET A 147 -13.51 13.18 -13.68
N PRO A 148 -12.78 12.77 -14.74
CA PRO A 148 -13.33 12.69 -16.08
C PRO A 148 -14.50 11.69 -16.16
N LEU A 149 -15.52 12.00 -16.98
CA LEU A 149 -16.75 11.18 -17.09
C LEU A 149 -16.46 9.71 -17.43
N ILE A 150 -15.46 9.46 -18.29
CA ILE A 150 -15.04 8.11 -18.66
C ILE A 150 -14.45 7.33 -17.46
N VAL A 151 -13.73 8.02 -16.58
CA VAL A 151 -13.15 7.44 -15.36
C VAL A 151 -14.26 7.14 -14.36
N THR A 152 -15.19 8.08 -14.15
CA THR A 152 -16.38 7.90 -13.30
C THR A 152 -17.20 6.69 -13.75
N LYS A 153 -17.53 6.59 -15.05
CA LYS A 153 -18.24 5.44 -15.61
C LYS A 153 -17.47 4.14 -15.39
N SER A 154 -16.15 4.13 -15.63
CA SER A 154 -15.29 2.98 -15.37
C SER A 154 -15.27 2.57 -13.89
N GLN A 155 -15.27 3.52 -12.95
CA GLN A 155 -15.35 3.23 -11.52
C GLN A 155 -16.71 2.64 -11.14
N ILE A 156 -17.81 3.19 -11.68
CA ILE A 156 -19.16 2.65 -11.49
C ILE A 156 -19.23 1.19 -11.97
N THR A 157 -18.74 0.89 -13.17
CA THR A 157 -18.71 -0.49 -13.68
C THR A 157 -17.89 -1.41 -12.79
N ARG A 158 -16.77 -0.93 -12.24
CA ARG A 158 -15.95 -1.70 -11.27
C ARG A 158 -16.70 -2.00 -9.98
N LEU A 159 -17.38 -0.99 -9.42
CA LEU A 159 -18.18 -1.15 -8.22
C LEU A 159 -19.35 -2.13 -8.45
N GLN A 160 -19.97 -2.12 -9.64
CA GLN A 160 -20.97 -3.12 -10.02
C GLN A 160 -20.39 -4.54 -10.12
N MET A 161 -19.25 -4.71 -10.81
CA MET A 161 -18.59 -6.02 -10.96
C MET A 161 -18.20 -6.63 -9.61
N LEU A 162 -17.84 -5.79 -8.64
CA LEU A 162 -17.48 -6.18 -7.28
C LEU A 162 -18.68 -6.36 -6.35
N GLY A 163 -19.89 -6.04 -6.81
CA GLY A 163 -21.13 -6.18 -6.04
C GLY A 163 -21.35 -5.08 -4.99
N TYR A 164 -20.66 -3.94 -5.09
CA TYR A 164 -20.96 -2.75 -4.27
C TYR A 164 -22.17 -1.97 -4.80
N LEU A 165 -22.41 -2.03 -6.11
CA LEU A 165 -23.58 -1.47 -6.79
C LEU A 165 -24.39 -2.58 -7.46
N ASP A 166 -25.70 -2.43 -7.50
CA ASP A 166 -26.59 -3.30 -8.26
C ASP A 166 -26.70 -2.89 -9.75
N GLY A 167 -27.50 -3.63 -10.52
CA GLY A 167 -27.76 -3.31 -11.93
C GLY A 167 -28.49 -1.98 -12.16
N ARG A 168 -29.08 -1.39 -11.13
CA ARG A 168 -29.79 -0.11 -11.15
C ARG A 168 -28.96 1.04 -10.56
N LEU A 169 -27.66 0.82 -10.37
CA LEU A 169 -26.71 1.79 -9.79
C LEU A 169 -27.01 2.17 -8.34
N LYS A 170 -27.76 1.35 -7.61
CA LYS A 170 -27.99 1.53 -6.18
C LYS A 170 -26.95 0.77 -5.37
N PRO A 171 -26.45 1.33 -4.25
CA PRO A 171 -25.59 0.60 -3.33
C PRO A 171 -26.26 -0.67 -2.82
N THR A 172 -25.54 -1.79 -2.86
CA THR A 172 -25.95 -3.04 -2.20
C THR A 172 -25.70 -2.97 -0.69
N GLU A 173 -26.03 -4.00 0.08
CA GLU A 173 -25.64 -4.07 1.51
C GLU A 173 -24.12 -3.96 1.72
N ARG A 174 -23.31 -4.47 0.78
CA ARG A 174 -21.86 -4.27 0.81
C ARG A 174 -21.51 -2.80 0.52
N GLY A 175 -22.13 -2.20 -0.49
CA GLY A 175 -21.96 -0.77 -0.80
C GLY A 175 -22.32 0.14 0.37
N LEU A 176 -23.45 -0.10 1.03
CA LEU A 176 -23.91 0.68 2.18
C LEU A 176 -22.94 0.57 3.36
N ARG A 177 -22.40 -0.63 3.63
CA ARG A 177 -21.36 -0.80 4.65
C ARG A 177 -20.09 -0.04 4.29
N ALA A 178 -19.64 -0.13 3.04
CA ALA A 178 -18.44 0.58 2.59
C ALA A 178 -18.57 2.10 2.69
N ILE A 179 -19.77 2.67 2.52
CA ILE A 179 -20.03 4.11 2.69
C ILE A 179 -19.91 4.55 4.17
N ALA A 180 -20.25 3.65 5.10
CA ALA A 180 -20.27 3.93 6.53
C ALA A 180 -18.87 3.82 7.19
N THR A 181 -17.87 3.32 6.45
CA THR A 181 -16.48 3.09 6.90
C THR A 181 -15.58 4.28 6.58
#